data_AF-A0A7R9BPM3-F1
#
_entry.id   AF-A0A7R9BPM3-F1
#
_cell.length_a   1.000
_cell.length_b   1.000
_cell.length_c   1.000
_cell.angle_alpha   90.00
_cell.angle_beta   90.00
_cell.angle_gamma   90.00
#
_symmetry.space_group_name_H-M   'P 1'
#
loop_
_entity.id
_entity.type
_entity.pdbx_description
1 polymer ?
#
loop_
_entity_poly.entity_id
_entity_poly.type
_entity_poly.pdbx_seq_one_letter_code
_entity_poly.pdbx_strand_id
1 'polypeptide(L)'
;MGVNIDLDAERKLCTFDTELLTDFLDGGREKKIARRALENRILSVPGLYEGIGAYDALGHEEYYDKSVEKATKLLSVCLNVENRMEANVTQLHGTLNSKHLLEREHNIKQTELGHGTNLRELQTTAEYDPETQEFVFNTPKLESMKWWPGGMGKTVNYVILGAHLITKGQNHGLHTFIVQIRSEEDHTPLPGVTVGEIGRKYGMNSNDNGYLMLKNVRMPRSHMLMRHAQVLPDGTYVKPKSDKLSYGSMVFLRVVIAKEIGKWLRKAATIAIRYSAVRRQSEIEAGTPFILSTL
;
A
#
# COMPACT_ATOMS: atom_id res chain seq x y z
N MET A 1 -9.16 28.91 -20.42
CA MET A 1 -10.39 29.00 -19.60
C MET A 1 -10.12 29.91 -18.42
N GLY A 2 -10.95 30.92 -18.20
CA GLY A 2 -10.84 31.83 -17.05
C GLY A 2 -11.40 31.19 -15.76
N VAL A 3 -11.08 31.79 -14.61
CA VAL A 3 -11.65 31.41 -13.31
C VAL A 3 -13.12 31.85 -13.25
N ASN A 4 -13.99 31.05 -12.62
CA ASN A 4 -15.39 31.41 -12.36
C ASN A 4 -15.47 32.69 -11.50
N ILE A 5 -16.38 33.61 -11.83
CA ILE A 5 -16.50 34.92 -11.19
C ILE A 5 -16.81 34.84 -9.69
N ASP A 6 -17.65 33.89 -9.24
CA ASP A 6 -17.97 33.72 -7.82
C ASP A 6 -16.71 33.27 -7.05
N LEU A 7 -15.93 32.34 -7.61
CA LEU A 7 -14.66 31.91 -7.01
C LEU A 7 -13.61 33.03 -7.00
N ASP A 8 -13.57 33.89 -8.01
CA ASP A 8 -12.68 35.04 -8.05
C ASP A 8 -13.06 36.09 -6.98
N ALA A 9 -14.36 36.32 -6.79
CA ALA A 9 -14.87 37.18 -5.72
C ALA A 9 -14.50 36.64 -4.34
N GLU A 10 -14.72 35.36 -4.07
CA GLU A 10 -14.36 34.72 -2.80
C GLU A 10 -12.86 34.81 -2.49
N ARG A 11 -11.99 34.66 -3.50
CA ARG A 11 -10.53 34.79 -3.32
C ARG A 11 -10.11 36.19 -2.88
N LYS A 12 -10.83 37.23 -3.32
CA LYS A 12 -10.55 38.63 -2.95
C LYS A 12 -10.93 38.95 -1.51
N LEU A 13 -11.80 38.16 -0.89
CA LEU A 13 -12.18 38.29 0.52
C LEU A 13 -11.12 37.73 1.49
N CYS A 14 -10.08 37.07 0.98
CA CYS A 14 -9.07 36.43 1.81
C CYS A 14 -8.28 37.47 2.65
N THR A 15 -8.25 37.26 3.96
CA THR A 15 -7.64 38.18 4.94
C THR A 15 -6.22 37.77 5.37
N PHE A 16 -5.65 36.74 4.74
CA PHE A 16 -4.33 36.21 5.07
C PHE A 16 -3.54 35.80 3.82
N ASP A 17 -2.22 35.66 3.96
CA ASP A 17 -1.35 35.20 2.87
C ASP A 17 -1.46 33.69 2.65
N THR A 18 -2.07 33.31 1.54
CA THR A 18 -2.25 31.90 1.14
C THR A 18 -0.94 31.18 0.81
N GLU A 19 0.10 31.89 0.36
CA GLU A 19 1.42 31.30 0.09
C GLU A 19 2.15 31.00 1.39
N LEU A 20 2.02 31.88 2.41
CA LEU A 20 2.54 31.62 3.75
C LEU A 20 1.84 30.44 4.41
N LEU A 21 0.51 30.33 4.29
CA LEU A 21 -0.23 29.15 4.78
C LEU A 21 0.25 27.87 4.07
N THR A 22 0.49 27.93 2.76
CA THR A 22 1.00 26.78 2.00
C THR A 22 2.40 26.38 2.47
N ASP A 23 3.28 27.35 2.72
CA ASP A 23 4.62 27.10 3.29
C ASP A 23 4.54 26.39 4.64
N PHE A 24 3.64 26.85 5.52
CA PHE A 24 3.39 26.22 6.82
C PHE A 24 2.91 24.76 6.66
N LEU A 25 1.92 24.52 5.80
CA LEU A 25 1.34 23.18 5.58
C LEU A 25 2.33 22.18 4.97
N ASP A 26 3.24 22.64 4.11
CA ASP A 26 4.29 21.82 3.52
C ASP A 26 5.49 21.63 4.46
N GLY A 27 5.53 22.37 5.58
CA GLY A 27 6.62 22.34 6.57
C GLY A 27 7.88 23.08 6.11
N GLY A 28 7.69 24.14 5.32
CA GLY A 28 8.71 25.07 4.85
C GLY A 28 8.61 25.41 3.37
N ARG A 29 9.08 26.61 2.99
CA ARG A 29 9.10 27.10 1.60
C ARG A 29 9.85 26.18 0.65
N GLU A 30 10.99 25.64 1.09
CA GLU A 30 11.78 24.70 0.29
C GLU A 30 11.00 23.43 -0.06
N LYS A 31 10.24 22.88 0.90
CA LYS A 31 9.41 21.69 0.68
C LYS A 31 8.24 21.98 -0.27
N LYS A 32 7.63 23.17 -0.19
CA LYS A 32 6.63 23.62 -1.16
C LYS A 32 7.21 23.67 -2.57
N ILE A 33 8.39 24.27 -2.75
CA ILE A 33 9.06 24.38 -4.04
C ILE A 33 9.36 22.98 -4.60
N ALA A 34 9.95 22.11 -3.79
CA ALA A 34 10.26 20.73 -4.19
C ALA A 34 8.99 19.95 -4.57
N ARG A 35 7.91 20.07 -3.79
CA ARG A 35 6.63 19.42 -4.07
C ARG A 35 6.02 19.92 -5.39
N ARG A 36 5.97 21.24 -5.61
CA ARG A 36 5.44 21.83 -6.86
C ARG A 36 6.29 21.45 -8.08
N ALA A 37 7.62 21.40 -7.94
CA ALA A 37 8.51 20.95 -9.01
C ALA A 37 8.26 19.48 -9.39
N LEU A 38 8.11 18.60 -8.40
CA LEU A 38 7.77 17.19 -8.62
C LEU A 38 6.38 17.02 -9.24
N GLU A 39 5.39 17.77 -8.76
CA GLU A 39 4.03 17.78 -9.30
C GLU A 39 4.02 18.19 -10.78
N ASN A 40 4.71 19.28 -11.13
CA ASN A 40 4.83 19.73 -12.52
C ASN A 40 5.50 18.68 -13.40
N ARG A 41 6.57 18.04 -12.90
CA ARG A 41 7.24 16.96 -13.64
C ARG A 41 6.29 15.79 -13.90
N ILE A 42 5.59 15.30 -12.87
CA ILE A 42 4.64 14.19 -13.01
C ILE A 42 3.52 14.55 -13.98
N LEU A 43 2.92 15.73 -13.85
CA LEU A 43 1.81 16.17 -14.71
C LEU A 43 2.24 16.43 -16.15
N SER A 44 3.52 16.71 -16.40
CA SER A 44 4.06 16.90 -17.75
C SER A 44 4.26 15.60 -18.53
N VAL A 45 4.27 14.44 -17.87
CA VAL A 45 4.50 13.15 -18.53
C VAL A 45 3.19 12.61 -19.11
N PRO A 46 3.11 12.40 -20.44
CA PRO A 46 1.92 11.85 -21.07
C PRO A 46 1.50 10.50 -20.47
N GLY A 47 0.22 10.37 -20.16
CA GLY A 47 -0.36 9.15 -19.58
C GLY A 47 -0.23 9.01 -18.06
N LEU A 48 0.46 9.93 -17.35
CA LEU A 48 0.40 9.96 -15.87
C LEU A 48 -0.85 10.69 -15.34
N TYR A 49 -1.39 11.63 -16.12
CA TYR A 49 -2.66 12.28 -15.83
C TYR A 49 -3.57 12.25 -17.07
N GLU A 50 -4.65 11.49 -17.01
CA GLU A 50 -5.63 11.31 -18.09
C GLU A 50 -6.93 12.11 -17.86
N GLY A 51 -6.98 12.92 -16.79
CA GLY A 51 -8.17 13.67 -16.40
C GLY A 51 -9.06 12.98 -15.36
N ILE A 52 -10.12 13.69 -14.96
CA ILE A 52 -11.10 13.20 -13.98
C ILE A 52 -12.02 12.19 -14.67
N GLY A 53 -12.27 11.07 -14.00
CA GLY A 53 -13.19 10.02 -14.48
C GLY A 53 -12.61 9.11 -15.58
N ALA A 54 -11.32 9.25 -15.92
CA ALA A 54 -10.66 8.44 -16.94
C ALA A 54 -10.68 6.93 -16.66
N TYR A 55 -11.00 6.53 -15.42
CA TYR A 55 -11.04 5.14 -14.97
C TYR A 55 -12.46 4.68 -14.60
N ASP A 56 -13.47 5.56 -14.67
CA ASP A 56 -14.82 5.27 -14.15
C ASP A 56 -15.57 4.26 -15.03
N ALA A 57 -15.25 4.23 -16.33
CA ALA A 57 -15.86 3.35 -17.32
C ALA A 57 -15.10 2.03 -17.55
N LEU A 58 -13.95 1.83 -16.90
CA LEU A 58 -13.09 0.67 -17.15
C LEU A 58 -13.61 -0.60 -16.47
N GLY A 59 -13.38 -1.74 -17.13
CA GLY A 59 -13.50 -3.05 -16.50
C GLY A 59 -12.52 -3.22 -15.33
N HIS A 60 -12.72 -4.26 -14.51
CA HIS A 60 -11.85 -4.51 -13.34
C HIS A 60 -10.40 -4.79 -13.77
N GLU A 61 -10.24 -5.64 -14.77
CA GLU A 61 -8.95 -6.02 -15.35
C GLU A 61 -8.28 -4.83 -16.03
N GLU A 62 -9.00 -4.11 -16.88
CA GLU A 62 -8.49 -2.90 -17.56
C GLU A 62 -8.06 -1.80 -16.58
N TYR A 63 -8.81 -1.62 -15.47
CA TYR A 63 -8.43 -0.68 -14.42
C TYR A 63 -7.07 -1.08 -13.83
N TYR A 64 -6.90 -2.35 -13.47
CA TYR A 64 -5.67 -2.87 -12.90
C TYR A 64 -4.49 -2.71 -13.88
N ASP A 65 -4.66 -3.10 -15.15
CA ASP A 65 -3.61 -3.01 -16.17
C ASP A 65 -3.13 -1.57 -16.37
N LYS A 66 -4.07 -0.61 -16.48
CA LYS A 66 -3.73 0.81 -16.53
C LYS A 66 -3.04 1.29 -15.27
N SER A 67 -3.42 0.76 -14.10
CA SER A 67 -2.79 1.12 -12.82
C SER A 67 -1.33 0.65 -12.77
N VAL A 68 -1.04 -0.55 -13.27
CA VAL A 68 0.33 -1.09 -13.38
C VAL A 68 1.16 -0.30 -14.39
N GLU A 69 0.60 0.02 -15.56
CA GLU A 69 1.25 0.86 -16.58
C GLU A 69 1.63 2.22 -15.99
N LYS A 70 0.69 2.87 -15.30
CA LYS A 70 0.88 4.16 -14.65
C LYS A 70 1.93 4.10 -13.55
N ALA A 71 1.93 3.07 -12.72
CA ALA A 71 2.93 2.86 -11.68
C ALA A 71 4.34 2.71 -12.29
N THR A 72 4.46 1.98 -13.39
CA THR A 72 5.73 1.78 -14.11
C THR A 72 6.26 3.09 -14.70
N LYS A 73 5.39 3.89 -15.34
CA LYS A 73 5.73 5.24 -15.82
C LYS A 73 6.10 6.19 -14.69
N LEU A 74 5.39 6.13 -13.57
CA LEU A 74 5.71 6.98 -12.42
C LEU A 74 7.07 6.63 -11.82
N LEU A 75 7.42 5.34 -11.79
CA LEU A 75 8.71 4.86 -11.30
C LEU A 75 9.86 5.35 -12.17
N SER A 76 9.72 5.34 -13.51
CA SER A 76 10.77 5.84 -14.42
C SER A 76 11.05 7.33 -14.22
N VAL A 77 10.01 8.13 -13.96
CA VAL A 77 10.13 9.55 -13.60
C VAL A 77 10.84 9.72 -12.26
N CYS A 78 10.44 8.95 -11.24
CA CYS A 78 11.04 9.04 -9.91
C CYS A 78 12.52 8.64 -9.88
N LEU A 79 12.92 7.70 -10.74
CA LEU A 79 14.29 7.16 -10.80
C LEU A 79 15.20 7.91 -11.79
N ASN A 80 14.74 9.01 -12.43
CA ASN A 80 15.49 9.72 -13.48
C ASN A 80 15.94 8.81 -14.64
N VAL A 81 15.14 7.81 -15.03
CA VAL A 81 15.46 6.88 -16.13
C VAL A 81 15.04 7.49 -17.49
N GLU A 82 15.38 8.75 -17.73
CA GLU A 82 14.94 9.49 -18.91
C GLU A 82 15.68 9.09 -20.22
N ASN A 83 16.48 8.01 -20.23
CA ASN A 83 17.20 7.58 -21.45
C ASN A 83 17.42 6.07 -21.59
N ARG A 84 16.50 5.22 -21.12
CA ARG A 84 16.48 3.79 -21.51
C ARG A 84 15.08 3.35 -21.93
N MET A 85 14.61 3.94 -23.02
CA MET A 85 13.45 3.47 -23.78
C MET A 85 13.77 2.19 -24.60
N GLU A 86 14.53 1.27 -24.01
CA GLU A 86 14.70 -0.12 -24.44
C GLU A 86 14.84 -1.05 -23.21
N ALA A 87 14.46 -0.60 -22.02
CA ALA A 87 14.33 -1.51 -20.88
C ALA A 87 13.06 -2.34 -21.09
N ASN A 88 13.24 -3.55 -21.63
CA ASN A 88 12.22 -4.58 -21.75
C ASN A 88 11.34 -4.59 -20.49
N VAL A 89 10.03 -4.81 -20.65
CA VAL A 89 9.06 -4.93 -19.55
C VAL A 89 9.57 -5.88 -18.46
N THR A 90 10.37 -6.89 -18.80
CA THR A 90 11.08 -7.80 -17.89
C THR A 90 12.12 -7.13 -16.98
N GLN A 91 12.80 -6.08 -17.44
CA GLN A 91 13.82 -5.34 -16.67
C GLN A 91 13.21 -4.29 -15.73
N LEU A 92 12.05 -3.73 -16.10
CA LEU A 92 11.22 -2.92 -15.20
C LEU A 92 10.54 -3.81 -14.14
N HIS A 93 10.05 -4.99 -14.51
CA HIS A 93 9.67 -6.03 -13.53
C HIS A 93 10.87 -6.42 -12.65
N GLY A 94 12.07 -6.53 -13.22
CA GLY A 94 13.32 -6.78 -12.49
C GLY A 94 13.77 -5.66 -11.54
N THR A 95 13.36 -4.41 -11.78
CA THR A 95 13.63 -3.28 -10.88
C THR A 95 12.50 -3.12 -9.84
N LEU A 96 11.29 -3.59 -10.18
CA LEU A 96 10.21 -3.91 -9.26
C LEU A 96 10.47 -5.22 -8.49
N ASN A 97 11.51 -6.00 -8.80
CA ASN A 97 11.89 -7.19 -8.04
C ASN A 97 12.33 -6.76 -6.64
N SER A 98 11.34 -6.81 -5.76
CA SER A 98 11.40 -7.28 -4.39
C SER A 98 12.42 -6.60 -3.47
N LYS A 99 13.73 -6.59 -3.69
CA LYS A 99 14.67 -6.10 -2.66
C LYS A 99 14.47 -4.62 -2.26
N HIS A 100 14.32 -3.68 -3.19
CA HIS A 100 14.12 -2.27 -2.84
C HIS A 100 12.67 -1.90 -2.51
N LEU A 101 11.68 -2.66 -3.00
CA LEU A 101 10.28 -2.48 -2.61
C LEU A 101 9.96 -3.14 -1.26
N LEU A 102 10.58 -4.27 -0.92
CA LEU A 102 10.53 -4.90 0.41
C LEU A 102 11.10 -3.96 1.49
N GLU A 103 12.05 -3.09 1.14
CA GLU A 103 12.60 -2.07 2.05
C GLU A 103 11.65 -0.88 2.28
N ARG A 104 10.78 -0.56 1.32
CA ARG A 104 9.88 0.61 1.40
C ARG A 104 8.45 0.25 1.83
N GLU A 105 7.92 -0.86 1.33
CA GLU A 105 6.62 -1.38 1.72
C GLU A 105 6.73 -2.15 3.04
N HIS A 106 6.38 -1.49 4.12
CA HIS A 106 6.22 -2.07 5.47
C HIS A 106 5.03 -3.06 5.56
N ASN A 107 4.63 -3.67 4.45
CA ASN A 107 3.44 -4.51 4.34
C ASN A 107 3.77 -5.98 4.66
N ILE A 108 3.87 -6.28 5.95
CA ILE A 108 3.86 -7.66 6.42
C ILE A 108 2.49 -8.28 6.05
N LYS A 109 2.53 -9.36 5.29
CA LYS A 109 1.34 -10.11 4.85
C LYS A 109 0.90 -11.02 6.00
N GLN A 110 0.09 -10.45 6.90
CA GLN A 110 -0.28 -11.11 8.17
C GLN A 110 -1.72 -11.63 8.15
N THR A 111 -2.68 -10.77 7.80
CA THR A 111 -4.13 -11.06 7.88
C THR A 111 -4.49 -12.35 7.18
N GLU A 112 -5.23 -13.19 7.89
CA GLU A 112 -5.83 -14.42 7.40
C GLU A 112 -7.34 -14.23 7.23
N LEU A 113 -7.98 -15.12 6.47
CA LEU A 113 -9.42 -15.11 6.28
C LEU A 113 -10.17 -15.12 7.64
N GLY A 114 -9.72 -15.94 8.59
CA GLY A 114 -10.31 -16.04 9.92
C GLY A 114 -9.82 -15.01 10.94
N HIS A 115 -8.69 -14.35 10.70
CA HIS A 115 -8.00 -13.55 11.72
C HIS A 115 -7.34 -12.29 11.14
N GLY A 116 -7.85 -11.12 11.53
CA GLY A 116 -7.22 -9.81 11.26
C GLY A 116 -6.75 -9.11 12.53
N THR A 117 -7.67 -8.90 13.48
CA THR A 117 -7.36 -8.18 14.73
C THR A 117 -6.52 -9.01 15.71
N ASN A 118 -6.85 -10.30 15.85
CA ASN A 118 -6.19 -11.18 16.82
C ASN A 118 -5.01 -11.92 16.18
N LEU A 119 -3.85 -11.26 16.14
CA LEU A 119 -2.63 -11.80 15.52
C LEU A 119 -2.08 -13.06 16.21
N ARG A 120 -2.50 -13.36 17.44
CA ARG A 120 -2.02 -14.54 18.19
C ARG A 120 -2.64 -15.85 17.71
N GLU A 121 -3.79 -15.76 17.05
CA GLU A 121 -4.57 -16.89 16.55
C GLU A 121 -4.36 -17.12 15.05
N LEU A 122 -3.36 -16.46 14.45
CA LEU A 122 -2.94 -16.78 13.09
C LEU A 122 -2.49 -18.24 13.03
N GLN A 123 -2.79 -18.90 11.92
CA GLN A 123 -2.64 -20.35 11.81
C GLN A 123 -1.59 -20.77 10.78
N THR A 124 -1.14 -19.87 9.91
CA THR A 124 -0.02 -20.15 8.99
C THR A 124 1.22 -20.54 9.81
N THR A 125 1.84 -21.67 9.49
CA THR A 125 3.03 -22.17 10.20
C THR A 125 4.29 -22.06 9.36
N ALA A 126 5.42 -21.96 10.04
CA ALA A 126 6.77 -22.03 9.49
C ALA A 126 7.59 -22.98 10.38
N GLU A 127 7.64 -24.26 10.00
CA GLU A 127 8.32 -25.30 10.76
C GLU A 127 9.78 -25.45 10.30
N TYR A 128 10.72 -25.37 11.24
CA TYR A 128 12.14 -25.46 10.94
C TYR A 128 12.60 -26.92 10.85
N ASP A 129 13.25 -27.24 9.73
CA ASP A 129 13.86 -28.53 9.43
C ASP A 129 15.39 -28.41 9.56
N PRO A 130 16.01 -28.95 10.63
CA PRO A 130 17.45 -28.83 10.85
C PRO A 130 18.31 -29.62 9.86
N GLU A 131 17.77 -30.67 9.23
CA GLU A 131 18.54 -31.51 8.29
C GLU A 131 18.85 -30.75 7.01
N THR A 132 17.87 -30.00 6.52
CA THR A 132 17.97 -29.17 5.31
C THR A 132 18.30 -27.70 5.61
N GLN A 133 18.20 -27.28 6.87
CA GLN A 133 18.27 -25.88 7.31
C GLN A 133 17.27 -24.98 6.59
N GLU A 134 16.04 -25.46 6.49
CA GLU A 134 14.93 -24.78 5.81
C GLU A 134 13.74 -24.57 6.74
N PHE A 135 12.88 -23.61 6.40
CA PHE A 135 11.54 -23.48 6.94
C PHE A 135 10.53 -24.06 5.96
N VAL A 136 9.63 -24.91 6.46
CA VAL A 136 8.50 -25.48 5.74
C VAL A 136 7.24 -24.69 6.10
N PHE A 137 6.68 -24.00 5.11
CA PHE A 137 5.47 -23.19 5.27
C PHE A 137 4.22 -23.97 4.90
N ASN A 138 3.21 -23.88 5.76
CA ASN A 138 1.91 -24.51 5.53
C ASN A 138 0.75 -23.61 5.95
N THR A 139 -0.33 -23.72 5.17
CA THR A 139 -1.65 -23.14 5.43
C THR A 139 -2.59 -24.28 5.81
N PRO A 140 -2.74 -24.60 7.11
CA PRO A 140 -3.38 -25.84 7.55
C PRO A 140 -4.88 -25.91 7.24
N LYS A 141 -5.56 -24.76 7.14
CA LYS A 141 -7.01 -24.67 6.91
C LYS A 141 -7.34 -23.56 5.93
N LEU A 142 -8.55 -23.60 5.34
CA LEU A 142 -9.03 -22.52 4.49
C LEU A 142 -9.08 -21.17 5.24
N GLU A 143 -9.50 -21.17 6.51
CA GLU A 143 -9.54 -19.97 7.36
C GLU A 143 -8.14 -19.36 7.62
N SER A 144 -7.08 -20.16 7.45
CA SER A 144 -5.69 -19.74 7.62
C SER A 144 -5.05 -19.17 6.36
N MET A 145 -5.77 -19.14 5.23
CA MET A 145 -5.25 -18.49 4.02
C MET A 145 -5.03 -17.01 4.30
N LYS A 146 -3.92 -16.45 3.81
CA LYS A 146 -3.76 -15.00 3.86
C LYS A 146 -4.86 -14.36 3.02
N TRP A 147 -5.39 -13.24 3.48
CA TRP A 147 -6.52 -12.57 2.84
C TRP A 147 -6.47 -11.07 3.09
N TRP A 148 -6.63 -10.24 2.05
CA TRP A 148 -6.45 -8.78 1.99
C TRP A 148 -5.11 -8.20 1.55
N PRO A 149 -3.94 -8.85 1.65
CA PRO A 149 -2.71 -8.13 1.37
C PRO A 149 -2.63 -7.60 -0.08
N GLY A 150 -2.41 -6.28 -0.23
CA GLY A 150 -2.25 -5.62 -1.53
C GLY A 150 -0.99 -6.08 -2.27
N GLY A 151 -0.99 -6.07 -3.60
CA GLY A 151 0.13 -6.56 -4.42
C GLY A 151 0.21 -8.08 -4.53
N MET A 152 -0.45 -8.81 -3.64
CA MET A 152 -0.28 -10.27 -3.53
C MET A 152 -1.03 -11.02 -4.63
N GLY A 153 -2.13 -10.47 -5.12
CA GLY A 153 -3.00 -11.17 -6.07
C GLY A 153 -2.31 -11.45 -7.41
N LYS A 154 -1.56 -10.47 -7.92
CA LYS A 154 -1.01 -10.48 -9.29
C LYS A 154 0.33 -9.77 -9.45
N THR A 155 0.78 -8.95 -8.49
CA THR A 155 1.94 -8.06 -8.70
C THR A 155 3.26 -8.62 -8.17
N VAL A 156 3.27 -9.17 -6.95
CA VAL A 156 4.53 -9.46 -6.23
C VAL A 156 4.99 -10.91 -6.40
N ASN A 157 6.30 -11.09 -6.54
CA ASN A 157 6.95 -12.41 -6.57
C ASN A 157 7.42 -12.84 -5.17
N TYR A 158 7.59 -11.90 -4.24
CA TYR A 158 8.02 -12.13 -2.86
C TYR A 158 7.07 -11.46 -1.87
N VAL A 159 6.94 -12.07 -0.70
CA VAL A 159 6.18 -11.51 0.42
C VAL A 159 7.00 -11.55 1.71
N ILE A 160 6.79 -10.56 2.57
CA ILE A 160 7.14 -10.67 4.00
C ILE A 160 5.94 -11.33 4.68
N LEU A 161 6.01 -12.63 4.90
CA LEU A 161 4.93 -13.45 5.46
C LEU A 161 5.00 -13.47 6.98
N GLY A 162 3.87 -13.23 7.64
CA GLY A 162 3.70 -13.53 9.08
C GLY A 162 3.24 -14.97 9.29
N ALA A 163 4.01 -15.77 10.00
CA ALA A 163 3.69 -17.17 10.33
C ALA A 163 4.15 -17.55 11.75
N HIS A 164 3.51 -18.56 12.35
CA HIS A 164 3.94 -19.14 13.61
C HIS A 164 5.21 -19.96 13.40
N LEU A 165 6.30 -19.53 14.05
CA LEU A 165 7.56 -20.23 14.05
C LEU A 165 7.45 -21.50 14.90
N ILE A 166 7.74 -22.65 14.31
CA ILE A 166 7.85 -23.92 15.02
C ILE A 166 9.28 -24.43 14.85
N THR A 167 9.99 -24.70 15.94
CA THR A 167 11.31 -25.36 15.90
C THR A 167 11.45 -26.29 17.09
N LYS A 168 12.08 -27.46 16.89
CA LYS A 168 12.18 -28.52 17.91
C LYS A 168 10.81 -28.87 18.54
N GLY A 169 9.74 -28.85 17.73
CA GLY A 169 8.36 -29.12 18.16
C GLY A 169 7.71 -28.03 19.02
N GLN A 170 8.35 -26.89 19.25
CA GLN A 170 7.81 -25.79 20.05
C GLN A 170 7.37 -24.61 19.18
N ASN A 171 6.19 -24.07 19.47
CA ASN A 171 5.68 -22.86 18.81
C ASN A 171 6.18 -21.61 19.54
N HIS A 172 6.96 -20.77 18.85
CA HIS A 172 7.55 -19.55 19.38
C HIS A 172 6.79 -18.28 18.98
N GLY A 173 5.56 -18.43 18.50
CA GLY A 173 4.69 -17.32 18.12
C GLY A 173 5.02 -16.72 16.75
N LEU A 174 4.39 -15.58 16.48
CA LEU A 174 4.41 -14.93 15.18
C LEU A 174 5.79 -14.35 14.85
N HIS A 175 6.34 -14.80 13.72
CA HIS A 175 7.57 -14.31 13.14
C HIS A 175 7.37 -13.94 11.67
N THR A 176 8.33 -13.20 11.13
CA THR A 176 8.30 -12.70 9.75
C THR A 176 9.37 -13.37 8.90
N PHE A 177 8.97 -13.80 7.72
CA PHE A 177 9.79 -14.54 6.78
C PHE A 177 9.68 -13.92 5.39
N ILE A 178 10.78 -13.89 4.65
CA ILE A 178 10.75 -13.64 3.21
C ILE A 178 10.34 -14.95 2.54
N VAL A 179 9.28 -14.93 1.74
CA VAL A 179 8.81 -16.11 1.02
C VAL A 179 8.65 -15.74 -0.45
N GLN A 180 9.35 -16.45 -1.32
CA GLN A 180 9.12 -16.35 -2.75
C GLN A 180 7.83 -17.11 -3.09
N ILE A 181 6.91 -16.45 -3.79
CA ILE A 181 5.61 -16.99 -4.18
C ILE A 181 5.46 -17.14 -5.69
N ARG A 182 6.29 -16.46 -6.49
CA ARG A 182 6.33 -16.59 -7.95
C ARG A 182 7.75 -16.63 -8.49
N SER A 183 7.93 -17.29 -9.63
CA SER A 183 9.17 -17.26 -10.41
C SER A 183 9.55 -15.82 -10.78
N GLU A 184 10.85 -15.50 -10.79
CA GLU A 184 11.34 -14.21 -11.29
C GLU A 184 11.40 -14.15 -12.82
N GLU A 185 11.36 -15.30 -13.49
CA GLU A 185 11.52 -15.40 -14.94
C GLU A 185 10.18 -15.20 -15.68
N ASP A 186 9.15 -15.92 -15.26
CA ASP A 186 7.85 -15.99 -15.95
C ASP A 186 6.66 -15.59 -15.06
N HIS A 187 6.92 -15.21 -13.80
CA HIS A 187 5.91 -14.79 -12.83
C HIS A 187 4.86 -15.87 -12.47
N THR A 188 5.10 -17.13 -12.85
CA THR A 188 4.23 -18.25 -12.48
C THR A 188 4.33 -18.55 -10.98
N PRO A 189 3.23 -18.95 -10.30
CA PRO A 189 3.28 -19.39 -8.91
C PRO A 189 4.23 -20.57 -8.71
N LEU A 190 5.06 -20.53 -7.65
CA LEU A 190 5.98 -21.61 -7.34
C LEU A 190 5.25 -22.89 -6.88
N PRO A 191 5.88 -24.08 -6.95
CA PRO A 191 5.28 -25.31 -6.44
C PRO A 191 4.83 -25.19 -4.98
N GLY A 192 3.61 -25.65 -4.69
CA GLY A 192 3.02 -25.55 -3.35
C GLY A 192 2.40 -24.18 -3.02
N VAL A 193 2.49 -23.19 -3.92
CA VAL A 193 1.89 -21.86 -3.76
C VAL A 193 0.56 -21.80 -4.51
N THR A 194 -0.51 -21.43 -3.80
CA THR A 194 -1.80 -21.04 -4.40
C THR A 194 -2.05 -19.58 -4.10
N VAL A 195 -2.17 -18.75 -5.13
CA VAL A 195 -2.28 -17.29 -5.00
C VAL A 195 -3.25 -16.73 -6.03
N GLY A 196 -4.02 -15.70 -5.66
CA GLY A 196 -4.94 -15.02 -6.55
C GLY A 196 -5.53 -13.77 -5.94
N GLU A 197 -6.35 -13.05 -6.71
CA GLU A 197 -7.04 -11.84 -6.25
C GLU A 197 -8.33 -12.19 -5.49
N ILE A 198 -8.69 -11.40 -4.47
CA ILE A 198 -9.94 -11.57 -3.69
C ILE A 198 -11.17 -10.93 -4.34
N GLY A 199 -10.97 -10.18 -5.44
CA GLY A 199 -12.03 -9.58 -6.24
C GLY A 199 -12.29 -8.09 -5.98
N ARG A 200 -13.45 -7.65 -6.49
CA ARG A 200 -13.90 -6.25 -6.44
C ARG A 200 -14.16 -5.78 -5.03
N LYS A 201 -13.81 -4.51 -4.79
CA LYS A 201 -13.93 -3.84 -3.50
C LYS A 201 -14.73 -2.55 -3.68
N TYR A 202 -15.21 -1.99 -2.56
CA TYR A 202 -15.88 -0.68 -2.56
C TYR A 202 -14.98 0.44 -3.10
N GLY A 203 -13.67 0.33 -2.86
CA GLY A 203 -12.64 1.22 -3.40
C GLY A 203 -11.31 0.49 -3.52
N MET A 204 -10.24 1.21 -3.90
CA MET A 204 -8.91 0.61 -4.14
C MET A 204 -8.93 -0.49 -5.20
N ASN A 205 -9.74 -0.34 -6.24
CA ASN A 205 -9.84 -1.31 -7.34
C ASN A 205 -8.60 -1.31 -8.27
N SER A 206 -7.72 -0.31 -8.14
CA SER A 206 -6.36 -0.32 -8.69
C SER A 206 -5.45 -1.38 -8.04
N ASN A 207 -5.81 -1.87 -6.85
CA ASN A 207 -4.98 -2.75 -6.06
C ASN A 207 -5.50 -4.20 -6.14
N ASP A 208 -4.59 -5.10 -6.44
CA ASP A 208 -4.75 -6.56 -6.48
C ASP A 208 -4.61 -7.17 -5.08
N ASN A 209 -5.49 -6.79 -4.17
CA ASN A 209 -5.58 -7.46 -2.87
C ASN A 209 -5.78 -8.97 -3.08
N GLY A 210 -4.88 -9.76 -2.49
CA GLY A 210 -4.80 -11.19 -2.79
C GLY A 210 -5.13 -12.11 -1.63
N TYR A 211 -5.22 -13.38 -1.97
CA TYR A 211 -5.13 -14.51 -1.05
C TYR A 211 -3.88 -15.35 -1.31
N LEU A 212 -3.41 -16.06 -0.28
CA LEU A 212 -2.26 -16.95 -0.38
C LEU A 212 -2.46 -18.19 0.49
N MET A 213 -2.27 -19.36 -0.11
CA MET A 213 -2.15 -20.65 0.58
C MET A 213 -0.82 -21.30 0.23
N LEU A 214 -0.19 -21.92 1.21
CA LEU A 214 1.09 -22.59 1.10
C LEU A 214 0.94 -24.05 1.50
N LYS A 215 1.53 -24.94 0.70
CA LYS A 215 1.56 -26.38 0.97
C LYS A 215 2.99 -26.89 0.82
N ASN A 216 3.64 -27.14 1.95
CA ASN A 216 5.03 -27.61 2.03
C ASN A 216 6.03 -26.75 1.24
N VAL A 217 5.84 -25.43 1.25
CA VAL A 217 6.77 -24.50 0.58
C VAL A 217 8.01 -24.36 1.44
N ARG A 218 9.20 -24.58 0.87
CA ARG A 218 10.48 -24.56 1.59
C ARG A 218 11.26 -23.30 1.29
N MET A 219 11.77 -22.62 2.33
CA MET A 219 12.70 -21.50 2.18
C MET A 219 13.92 -21.67 3.08
N PRO A 220 15.11 -21.20 2.67
CA PRO A 220 16.31 -21.28 3.50
C PRO A 220 16.16 -20.60 4.87
N ARG A 221 16.88 -21.08 5.89
CA ARG A 221 16.93 -20.47 7.22
C ARG A 221 17.15 -18.95 7.20
N SER A 222 18.00 -18.47 6.29
CA SER A 222 18.32 -17.05 6.14
C SER A 222 17.12 -16.15 5.76
N HIS A 223 15.99 -16.74 5.35
CA HIS A 223 14.79 -16.00 4.99
C HIS A 223 13.95 -15.55 6.20
N MET A 224 14.24 -16.04 7.41
CA MET A 224 13.66 -15.47 8.63
C MET A 224 14.33 -14.13 8.94
N LEU A 225 13.54 -13.11 9.30
CA LEU A 225 14.07 -11.79 9.68
C LEU A 225 14.65 -11.81 11.10
N MET A 226 15.93 -12.18 11.21
CA MET A 226 16.57 -12.56 12.48
C MET A 226 17.20 -11.42 13.31
N ARG A 227 16.78 -10.16 13.13
CA ARG A 227 17.41 -9.02 13.87
C ARG A 227 17.21 -9.11 15.39
N HIS A 228 16.03 -9.56 15.83
CA HIS A 228 15.66 -9.58 17.24
C HIS A 228 15.49 -11.00 17.79
N ALA A 229 14.97 -11.92 17.01
CA ALA A 229 14.85 -13.33 17.37
C ALA A 229 15.57 -14.19 16.32
N GLN A 230 16.16 -15.31 16.69
CA GLN A 230 16.95 -16.13 15.77
C GLN A 230 16.62 -17.61 15.92
N VAL A 231 16.83 -18.37 14.84
CA VAL A 231 16.89 -19.83 14.87
C VAL A 231 18.28 -20.21 14.40
N LEU A 232 19.08 -20.81 15.28
CA LEU A 232 20.42 -21.30 14.95
C LEU A 232 20.35 -22.52 14.02
N PRO A 233 21.44 -22.90 13.32
CA PRO A 233 21.43 -24.04 12.40
C PRO A 233 20.91 -25.34 13.01
N ASP A 234 21.21 -25.59 14.30
CA ASP A 234 20.76 -26.75 15.07
C ASP A 234 19.28 -26.68 15.52
N GLY A 235 18.56 -25.63 15.12
CA GLY A 235 17.18 -25.35 15.51
C GLY A 235 17.00 -24.64 16.84
N THR A 236 18.09 -24.28 17.54
CA THR A 236 17.98 -23.56 18.82
C THR A 236 17.41 -22.15 18.62
N TYR A 237 16.32 -21.85 19.31
CA TYR A 237 15.67 -20.53 19.26
C TYR A 237 16.31 -19.55 20.24
N VAL A 238 16.69 -18.37 19.74
CA VAL A 238 17.20 -17.25 20.52
C VAL A 238 16.11 -16.19 20.60
N LYS A 239 15.56 -16.01 21.80
CA LYS A 239 14.49 -15.04 22.07
C LYS A 239 14.94 -13.58 21.93
N PRO A 240 14.03 -12.65 21.61
CA PRO A 240 14.34 -11.24 21.59
C PRO A 240 14.60 -10.66 22.98
N LYS A 241 15.35 -9.55 23.02
CA LYS A 241 15.58 -8.78 24.26
C LYS A 241 14.28 -8.24 24.86
N SER A 242 13.27 -7.98 24.02
CA SER A 242 11.94 -7.55 24.44
C SER A 242 10.89 -7.96 23.43
N ASP A 243 9.79 -8.53 23.92
CA ASP A 243 8.63 -8.92 23.10
C ASP A 243 7.87 -7.72 22.53
N LYS A 244 8.15 -6.50 23.02
CA LYS A 244 7.48 -5.27 22.57
C LYS A 244 8.04 -4.71 21.27
N LEU A 245 9.21 -5.16 20.81
CA LEU A 245 9.89 -4.60 19.64
C LEU A 245 9.10 -4.80 18.33
N SER A 246 8.29 -5.85 18.25
CA SER A 246 7.42 -6.15 17.10
C SER A 246 6.28 -5.14 16.93
N TYR A 247 5.90 -4.40 17.96
CA TYR A 247 4.80 -3.40 17.90
C TYR A 247 5.23 -2.06 17.28
N GLY A 248 6.53 -1.80 17.15
CA GLY A 248 7.04 -0.51 16.67
C GLY A 248 6.52 -0.12 15.28
N SER A 249 6.44 -1.07 14.36
CA SER A 249 5.93 -0.86 13.00
C SER A 249 4.43 -0.49 12.99
N MET A 250 3.61 -1.16 13.80
CA MET A 250 2.18 -0.88 13.92
C MET A 250 1.91 0.52 14.50
N VAL A 251 2.71 0.95 15.49
CA VAL A 251 2.60 2.31 16.05
C VAL A 251 2.97 3.35 15.00
N PHE A 252 4.07 3.14 14.28
CA PHE A 252 4.48 4.02 13.18
C PHE A 252 3.37 4.16 12.13
N LEU A 253 2.77 3.04 11.71
CA LEU A 253 1.69 3.06 10.72
C LEU A 253 0.48 3.88 11.19
N ARG A 254 0.13 3.82 12.48
CA ARG A 254 -0.97 4.62 13.05
C ARG A 254 -0.71 6.13 12.95
N VAL A 255 0.52 6.57 13.17
CA VAL A 255 0.91 7.98 13.00
C VAL A 255 0.79 8.40 11.53
N VAL A 256 1.21 7.53 10.61
CA VAL A 256 1.04 7.77 9.16
C VAL A 256 -0.43 7.90 8.79
N ILE A 257 -1.30 7.00 9.28
CA ILE A 257 -2.75 7.07 9.02
C ILE A 257 -3.34 8.40 9.47
N ALA A 258 -3.03 8.86 10.69
CA ALA A 258 -3.51 10.14 11.20
C ALA A 258 -3.10 11.32 10.29
N LYS A 259 -1.86 11.30 9.79
CA LYS A 259 -1.36 12.29 8.83
C LYS A 259 -2.08 12.22 7.48
N GLU A 260 -2.36 11.02 6.97
CA GLU A 260 -3.05 10.83 5.68
C GLU A 260 -4.52 11.27 5.73
N ILE A 261 -5.23 11.03 6.84
CA ILE A 261 -6.62 11.48 7.01
C ILE A 261 -6.73 13.00 6.80
N GLY A 262 -5.79 13.77 7.36
CA GLY A 262 -5.74 15.22 7.15
C GLY A 262 -5.55 15.62 5.68
N LYS A 263 -4.88 14.80 4.86
CA LYS A 263 -4.76 15.07 3.41
C LYS A 263 -6.06 14.79 2.67
N TRP A 264 -6.72 13.67 2.97
CA TRP A 264 -8.00 13.30 2.36
C TRP A 264 -9.10 14.28 2.70
N LEU A 265 -9.19 14.69 3.97
CA LEU A 265 -10.17 15.68 4.42
C LEU A 265 -9.94 17.04 3.72
N ARG A 266 -8.68 17.48 3.56
CA ARG A 266 -8.38 18.71 2.79
C ARG A 266 -8.87 18.64 1.36
N LYS A 267 -8.70 17.50 0.67
CA LYS A 267 -9.22 17.30 -0.69
C LYS A 267 -10.75 17.39 -0.72
N ALA A 268 -11.43 16.66 0.16
CA ALA A 268 -12.89 16.67 0.26
C ALA A 268 -13.43 18.08 0.57
N ALA A 269 -12.87 18.75 1.58
CA ALA A 269 -13.24 20.12 1.96
C ALA A 269 -12.98 21.12 0.81
N THR A 270 -11.86 20.99 0.10
CA THR A 270 -11.55 21.86 -1.05
C THR A 270 -12.61 21.73 -2.14
N ILE A 271 -13.05 20.51 -2.46
CA ILE A 271 -14.10 20.26 -3.45
C ILE A 271 -15.43 20.83 -2.95
N ALA A 272 -15.84 20.47 -1.73
CA ALA A 272 -17.12 20.87 -1.14
C ALA A 272 -17.23 22.40 -1.04
N ILE A 273 -16.24 23.08 -0.46
CA ILE A 273 -16.25 24.53 -0.26
C ILE A 273 -16.27 25.27 -1.60
N ARG A 274 -15.46 24.86 -2.57
CA ARG A 274 -15.46 25.49 -3.90
C ARG A 274 -16.78 25.27 -4.63
N TYR A 275 -17.37 24.09 -4.53
CA TYR A 275 -18.69 23.84 -5.11
C TYR A 275 -19.78 24.67 -4.43
N SER A 276 -19.76 24.77 -3.09
CA SER A 276 -20.70 25.58 -2.32
C SER A 276 -20.61 27.07 -2.63
N ALA A 277 -19.42 27.60 -2.94
CA ALA A 277 -19.26 29.00 -3.35
C ALA A 277 -19.87 29.30 -4.73
N VAL A 278 -20.00 28.29 -5.60
CA VAL A 278 -20.56 28.42 -6.96
C VAL A 278 -22.03 28.03 -7.01
N ARG A 279 -22.44 27.04 -6.22
CA ARG A 279 -23.80 26.50 -6.24
C ARG A 279 -24.75 27.46 -5.53
N ARG A 280 -25.57 28.15 -6.31
CA ARG A 280 -26.74 28.88 -5.81
C ARG A 280 -27.96 27.96 -5.83
N GLN A 281 -28.61 27.85 -4.68
CA GLN A 281 -29.84 27.08 -4.50
C GLN A 281 -30.64 27.74 -3.37
N SER A 282 -31.94 27.88 -3.57
CA SER A 282 -32.84 28.58 -2.64
C SER A 282 -32.52 30.06 -2.47
N GLU A 283 -33.33 30.76 -1.68
CA GLU A 283 -33.23 32.20 -1.44
C GLU A 283 -33.00 32.45 0.06
N ILE A 284 -32.25 33.50 0.37
CA ILE A 284 -32.09 34.00 1.74
C ILE A 284 -32.89 35.31 1.81
N GLU A 285 -34.04 35.29 2.47
CA GLU A 285 -34.79 36.50 2.77
C GLU A 285 -34.31 37.10 4.09
N ALA A 286 -33.95 38.39 4.09
CA ALA A 286 -33.49 39.06 5.30
C ALA A 286 -34.64 39.14 6.33
N GLY A 287 -34.42 38.59 7.53
CA GLY A 287 -35.39 38.63 8.63
C GLY A 287 -36.29 37.41 8.76
N THR A 288 -36.20 36.42 7.87
CA THR A 288 -36.89 35.13 8.03
C THR A 288 -35.98 34.10 8.71
N PRO A 289 -36.49 33.29 9.67
CA PRO A 289 -35.70 32.20 10.24
C PRO A 289 -35.38 31.18 9.16
N PHE A 290 -34.13 30.70 9.13
CA PHE A 290 -33.72 29.60 8.25
C PHE A 290 -34.43 28.31 8.69
N ILE A 291 -35.58 28.03 8.11
CA ILE A 291 -36.25 26.74 8.26
C ILE A 291 -35.67 25.83 7.19
N LEU A 292 -34.82 24.87 7.59
CA LEU A 292 -34.52 23.70 6.76
C LEU A 292 -35.86 23.00 6.50
N SER A 293 -36.50 23.28 5.36
CA SER A 293 -37.62 22.47 4.92
C SER A 293 -37.09 21.06 4.73
N THR A 294 -37.47 20.16 5.64
CA THR A 294 -37.19 18.73 5.58
C THR A 294 -37.61 18.20 4.21
N LEU A 295 -36.65 17.66 3.46
CA LEU A 295 -36.92 16.70 2.40
C LEU A 295 -37.50 15.41 3.01
#